data_AF-A0AAE2NZ83-F1
#
_entry.id   AF-A0AAE2NZ83-F1
#
_cell.length_a   1.000
_cell.length_b   1.000
_cell.length_c   1.000
_cell.angle_alpha   90.00
_cell.angle_beta   90.00
_cell.angle_gamma   90.00
#
_symmetry.space_group_name_H-M   'P 1'
#
loop_
_entity.id
_entity.type
_entity.pdbx_description
1 polymer ?
#
loop_
_entity_poly.entity_id
_entity_poly.type
_entity_poly.pdbx_seq_one_letter_code
_entity_poly.pdbx_strand_id
1 'polypeptide(L)'
;MKKDKEKIKIENEIHAMHGVTKQQILEDFEEFKAYLHQKISAGKKLGLDDSKIIKSAAILGDYLAKHEEPRNAEEKLLQELWDIADDNEKQHLAQLLVKLAGH
;
A
#
# COMPACT_ATOMS: atom_id res chain seq x y z
N MET A 1 -27.01 -22.76 -25.67
CA MET A 1 -26.12 -23.67 -24.91
C MET A 1 -24.68 -23.71 -25.39
N LYS A 2 -24.33 -24.04 -26.65
CA LYS A 2 -22.92 -24.01 -27.10
C LYS A 2 -22.34 -22.58 -27.20
N LYS A 3 -23.11 -21.64 -27.77
CA LYS A 3 -22.74 -20.22 -27.87
C LYS A 3 -22.51 -19.52 -26.52
N ASP A 4 -23.25 -19.90 -25.48
CA ASP A 4 -23.14 -19.29 -24.14
C ASP A 4 -21.86 -19.73 -23.43
N LYS A 5 -21.44 -21.00 -23.61
CA LYS A 5 -20.18 -21.51 -23.09
C LYS A 5 -18.97 -20.88 -23.78
N GLU A 6 -19.08 -20.61 -25.08
CA GLU A 6 -18.07 -19.92 -25.88
C GLU A 6 -17.91 -18.46 -25.43
N LYS A 7 -19.02 -17.76 -25.18
CA LYS A 7 -19.03 -16.39 -24.64
C LYS A 7 -18.38 -16.31 -23.26
N ILE A 8 -18.74 -17.20 -22.34
CA ILE A 8 -18.14 -17.26 -20.99
C ILE A 8 -16.64 -17.57 -21.06
N LYS A 9 -16.23 -18.47 -21.96
CA LYS A 9 -14.81 -18.81 -22.16
C LYS A 9 -14.03 -17.61 -22.69
N ILE A 10 -14.58 -16.89 -23.67
CA ILE A 10 -13.98 -15.67 -24.23
C ILE A 10 -13.91 -14.56 -23.18
N GLU A 11 -14.96 -14.37 -22.37
CA GLU A 11 -14.95 -13.39 -21.27
C GLU A 11 -13.86 -13.71 -20.23
N ASN A 12 -13.71 -14.98 -19.86
CA ASN A 12 -12.67 -15.42 -18.93
C ASN A 12 -11.26 -15.31 -19.54
N GLU A 13 -11.08 -15.64 -20.81
CA GLU A 13 -9.80 -15.49 -21.53
C GLU A 13 -9.45 -14.01 -21.73
N ILE A 14 -10.42 -13.13 -21.99
CA ILE A 14 -10.22 -11.67 -22.05
C ILE A 14 -9.82 -11.12 -20.68
N HIS A 15 -10.44 -11.62 -19.60
CA HIS A 15 -10.13 -11.22 -18.23
C HIS A 15 -8.74 -11.70 -17.78
N ALA A 16 -8.29 -12.85 -18.29
CA ALA A 16 -6.94 -13.38 -18.09
C ALA A 16 -5.90 -12.72 -19.03
N MET A 17 -6.31 -12.20 -20.18
CA MET A 17 -5.45 -11.49 -21.14
C MET A 17 -5.20 -10.02 -20.78
N HIS A 18 -6.05 -9.39 -19.97
CA HIS A 18 -5.94 -7.98 -19.61
C HIS A 18 -5.90 -7.76 -18.10
N GLY A 19 -4.69 -7.69 -17.55
CA GLY A 19 -4.42 -6.94 -16.32
C GLY A 19 -4.69 -7.67 -15.02
N VAL A 20 -3.92 -7.24 -14.02
CA VAL A 20 -3.91 -7.63 -12.61
C VAL A 20 -5.25 -8.19 -12.13
N THR A 21 -5.25 -9.44 -11.63
CA THR A 21 -6.47 -10.06 -11.11
C THR A 21 -6.86 -9.43 -9.77
N LYS A 22 -8.15 -9.48 -9.40
CA LYS A 22 -8.60 -9.03 -8.07
C LYS A 22 -7.80 -9.70 -6.95
N GLN A 23 -7.43 -10.97 -7.14
CA GLN A 23 -6.65 -11.72 -6.16
C GLN A 23 -5.23 -11.16 -6.03
N GLN A 24 -4.58 -10.84 -7.15
CA GLN A 24 -3.27 -10.19 -7.16
C GLN A 24 -3.31 -8.84 -6.43
N ILE A 25 -4.33 -8.01 -6.63
CA ILE A 25 -4.48 -6.73 -5.92
C ILE A 25 -4.56 -6.94 -4.40
N LEU A 26 -5.32 -7.94 -3.96
CA LEU A 26 -5.46 -8.24 -2.54
C LEU A 26 -4.16 -8.78 -1.95
N GLU A 27 -3.43 -9.62 -2.69
CA GLU A 27 -2.12 -10.15 -2.29
C GLU A 27 -1.09 -9.02 -2.17
N ASP A 28 -0.97 -8.17 -3.20
CA ASP A 28 -0.06 -7.01 -3.23
C ASP A 28 -0.38 -6.04 -2.08
N PHE A 29 -1.67 -5.85 -1.74
CA PHE A 29 -2.10 -5.03 -0.61
C PHE A 29 -1.74 -5.63 0.76
N GLU A 30 -1.88 -6.94 0.94
CA GLU A 30 -1.45 -7.61 2.18
C GLU A 30 0.08 -7.54 2.35
N GLU A 31 0.84 -7.71 1.27
CA GLU A 31 2.29 -7.53 1.27
C GLU A 31 2.68 -6.10 1.66
N PHE A 32 1.99 -5.11 1.10
CA PHE A 32 2.18 -3.70 1.45
C PHE A 32 1.91 -3.43 2.94
N LYS A 33 0.82 -3.96 3.51
CA LYS A 33 0.55 -3.83 4.96
C LYS A 33 1.63 -4.47 5.81
N ALA A 34 2.10 -5.66 5.44
CA ALA A 34 3.16 -6.36 6.16
C ALA A 34 4.48 -5.56 6.13
N TYR A 35 4.80 -4.97 4.99
CA TYR A 35 5.93 -4.07 4.83
C TYR A 35 5.85 -2.85 5.75
N LEU A 36 4.71 -2.15 5.77
CA LEU A 36 4.47 -1.02 6.67
C LEU A 36 4.62 -1.43 8.15
N HIS A 37 4.04 -2.57 8.53
CA HIS A 37 4.12 -3.10 9.89
C HIS A 37 5.56 -3.35 10.33
N GLN A 38 6.38 -3.95 9.46
CA GLN A 38 7.78 -4.23 9.73
C GLN A 38 8.58 -2.94 9.98
N LYS A 39 8.37 -1.92 9.14
CA LYS A 39 9.06 -0.62 9.26
C LYS A 39 8.67 0.13 10.53
N ILE A 40 7.37 0.16 10.87
CA ILE A 40 6.88 0.77 12.12
C ILE A 40 7.49 0.04 13.33
N SER A 41 7.47 -1.29 13.30
CA SER A 41 8.01 -2.12 14.39
C SER A 41 9.51 -1.94 14.58
N ALA A 42 10.27 -1.77 13.49
CA ALA A 42 11.70 -1.44 13.55
C ALA A 42 11.93 -0.08 14.23
N GLY A 43 11.11 0.92 13.91
CA GLY A 43 11.14 2.24 14.57
C GLY A 43 10.84 2.14 16.07
N LYS A 44 9.83 1.36 16.47
CA LYS A 44 9.50 1.14 17.90
C LYS A 44 10.65 0.51 18.68
N LYS A 45 11.33 -0.49 18.10
CA LYS A 45 12.49 -1.16 18.74
C LYS A 45 13.66 -0.23 19.04
N LEU A 46 13.76 0.90 18.34
CA LEU A 46 14.77 1.93 18.58
C LEU A 46 14.39 2.92 19.70
N GLY A 47 13.32 2.65 20.47
CA GLY A 47 12.90 3.48 21.61
C GLY A 47 11.96 4.63 21.24
N LEU A 48 11.27 4.52 20.10
CA LEU A 48 10.18 5.43 19.73
C LEU A 48 8.92 5.01 20.51
N ASP A 49 8.74 5.63 21.67
CA ASP A 49 7.54 5.49 22.52
C ASP A 49 6.24 5.75 21.73
N ASP A 50 5.10 5.22 22.18
CA ASP A 50 3.84 5.24 21.42
C ASP A 50 3.34 6.67 21.12
N SER A 51 3.70 7.65 21.96
CA SER A 51 3.48 9.09 21.71
C SER A 51 4.27 9.66 20.50
N LYS A 52 5.30 8.93 20.04
CA LYS A 52 6.15 9.26 18.88
C LYS A 52 5.80 8.43 17.65
N ILE A 53 4.73 7.62 17.66
CA ILE A 53 4.28 6.87 16.48
C ILE A 53 4.03 7.80 15.28
N ILE A 54 3.53 9.01 15.52
CA ILE A 54 3.37 10.06 14.49
C ILE A 54 4.73 10.43 13.86
N LYS A 55 5.81 10.46 14.66
CA LYS A 55 7.18 10.66 14.15
C LYS A 55 7.69 9.43 13.39
N SER A 56 7.35 8.21 13.82
CA SER A 56 7.67 6.97 13.09
C SER A 56 6.99 6.91 11.73
N ALA A 57 5.77 7.44 11.63
CA ALA A 57 5.00 7.51 10.41
C ALA A 57 5.48 8.63 9.47
N ALA A 58 5.93 9.76 10.02
CA ALA A 58 6.66 10.78 9.27
C ALA A 58 7.97 10.22 8.70
N ILE A 59 8.71 9.38 9.45
CA ILE A 59 9.90 8.67 8.95
C ILE A 59 9.54 7.70 7.80
N LEU A 60 8.40 7.02 7.88
CA LEU A 60 7.91 6.14 6.82
C LEU A 60 7.58 6.90 5.55
N GLY A 61 6.84 8.01 5.65
CA GLY A 61 6.55 8.86 4.52
C GLY A 61 7.79 9.55 3.94
N ASP A 62 8.71 10.02 4.78
CA ASP A 62 10.02 10.55 4.32
C ASP A 62 10.86 9.47 3.63
N TYR A 63 10.88 8.24 4.14
CA TYR A 63 11.64 7.13 3.54
C TYR A 63 11.04 6.71 2.20
N LEU A 64 9.71 6.59 2.12
CA LEU A 64 9.00 6.22 0.90
C LEU A 64 9.07 7.31 -0.17
N ALA A 65 8.97 8.58 0.22
CA ALA A 65 9.08 9.70 -0.72
C ALA A 65 10.50 9.89 -1.26
N LYS A 66 11.54 9.59 -0.45
CA LYS A 66 12.93 9.94 -0.80
C LYS A 66 13.80 8.77 -1.28
N HIS A 67 13.44 7.52 -1.04
CA HIS A 67 14.42 6.42 -1.15
C HIS A 67 13.94 5.10 -1.78
N GLU A 68 12.70 4.97 -2.24
CA GLU A 68 12.24 3.71 -2.83
C GLU A 68 11.47 3.92 -4.14
N GLU A 69 11.88 3.21 -5.20
CA GLU A 69 11.04 3.07 -6.39
C GLU A 69 9.84 2.18 -6.03
N PRO A 70 8.61 2.62 -6.33
CA PRO A 70 7.42 1.87 -5.98
C PRO A 70 7.39 0.54 -6.74
N ARG A 71 7.23 -0.55 -6.00
CA ARG A 71 7.24 -1.93 -6.52
C ARG A 71 5.86 -2.44 -6.88
N ASN A 72 4.81 -1.84 -6.31
CA ASN A 72 3.41 -2.12 -6.61
C ASN A 72 2.57 -0.82 -6.69
N ALA A 73 1.28 -0.97 -6.99
CA ALA A 73 0.37 0.15 -7.17
C ALA A 73 0.12 0.91 -5.85
N GLU A 74 0.13 0.21 -4.73
CA GLU A 74 -0.10 0.73 -3.38
C GLU A 74 1.03 1.66 -2.93
N GLU A 75 2.28 1.25 -3.13
CA GLU A 75 3.46 2.07 -2.87
C GLU A 75 3.47 3.31 -3.77
N LYS A 76 3.10 3.15 -5.06
CA LYS A 76 3.00 4.28 -5.99
C LYS A 76 1.92 5.27 -5.57
N LEU A 77 0.73 4.78 -5.20
CA LEU A 77 -0.37 5.62 -4.72
C LEU A 77 0.06 6.42 -3.49
N LEU A 78 0.74 5.77 -2.54
CA LEU A 78 1.20 6.46 -1.34
C LEU A 78 2.24 7.54 -1.68
N GLN A 79 3.19 7.28 -2.57
CA GLN A 79 4.16 8.27 -3.03
C GLN A 79 3.47 9.50 -3.63
N GLU A 80 2.54 9.29 -4.57
CA GLU A 80 1.82 10.39 -5.24
C GLU A 80 0.99 11.22 -4.25
N LEU A 81 0.30 10.57 -3.30
CA LEU A 81 -0.44 11.27 -2.23
C LEU A 81 0.50 12.06 -1.32
N TRP A 82 1.68 11.51 -1.01
CA TRP A 82 2.65 12.17 -0.15
C TRP A 82 3.30 13.38 -0.84
N ASP A 83 3.57 13.31 -2.14
CA ASP A 83 4.22 14.39 -2.88
C ASP A 83 3.32 15.62 -3.03
N ILE A 84 2.00 15.43 -3.13
CA ILE A 84 1.03 16.53 -3.24
C ILE A 84 0.54 17.07 -1.88
N ALA A 85 0.72 16.31 -0.79
CA ALA A 85 0.21 16.66 0.52
C ALA A 85 1.00 17.78 1.20
N ASP A 86 0.30 18.69 1.88
CA ASP A 86 0.91 19.65 2.80
C ASP A 86 1.37 18.98 4.12
N ASP A 87 2.04 19.74 5.00
CA ASP A 87 2.57 19.20 6.27
C ASP A 87 1.47 18.62 7.17
N ASN A 88 0.29 19.25 7.20
CA ASN A 88 -0.82 18.79 8.01
C ASN A 88 -1.45 17.53 7.42
N GLU A 89 -1.62 17.47 6.12
CA GLU A 89 -2.12 16.29 5.39
C GLU A 89 -1.17 15.10 5.54
N LYS A 90 0.15 15.34 5.43
CA LYS A 90 1.19 14.33 5.68
C LYS A 90 1.08 13.75 7.09
N GLN A 91 0.88 14.58 8.11
CA GLN A 91 0.69 14.10 9.49
C GLN A 91 -0.53 13.18 9.62
N HIS A 92 -1.66 13.54 9.00
CA HIS A 92 -2.88 12.72 9.02
C HIS A 92 -2.73 11.42 8.22
N LEU A 93 -2.13 11.49 7.02
CA LEU A 93 -1.84 10.33 6.19
C LEU A 93 -0.94 9.34 6.95
N ALA A 94 0.10 9.84 7.61
CA ALA A 94 0.99 9.07 8.45
C ALA A 94 0.25 8.37 9.60
N GLN A 95 -0.67 9.06 10.28
CA GLN A 95 -1.51 8.45 11.32
C GLN A 95 -2.40 7.32 10.78
N LEU A 96 -2.96 7.48 9.57
CA LEU A 96 -3.80 6.46 8.95
C LEU A 96 -2.99 5.21 8.57
N LEU A 97 -1.78 5.39 8.02
CA LEU A 97 -0.88 4.27 7.68
C LEU A 97 -0.49 3.44 8.89
N VAL A 98 -0.25 4.08 10.03
CA VAL A 98 0.01 3.39 11.29
C VAL A 98 -1.17 2.54 11.70
N LYS A 99 -2.38 3.11 11.66
CA LYS A 99 -3.60 2.39 12.02
C LYS A 99 -3.81 1.21 11.07
N LEU A 100 -3.59 1.42 9.77
CA LEU A 100 -3.69 0.39 8.73
C LEU A 100 -2.71 -0.76 8.98
N ALA A 101 -1.45 -0.47 9.32
CA ALA A 101 -0.42 -1.47 9.57
C ALA A 101 -0.60 -2.23 10.90
N GLY A 102 -1.44 -1.71 11.81
CA GLY A 102 -1.82 -2.37 13.06
C GLY A 102 -3.11 -3.18 12.97
N HIS A 103 -3.75 -3.24 11.80
CA HIS A 103 -5.09 -3.78 11.59
C HIS A 103 -5.08 -5.07 10.77
#